data_AF-A0A6P1IDP1-F1
#
_entry.id   AF-A0A6P1IDP1-F1
#
_cell.length_a   1.000
_cell.length_b   1.000
_cell.length_c   1.000
_cell.angle_alpha   90.00
_cell.angle_beta   90.00
_cell.angle_gamma   90.00
#
_symmetry.space_group_name_H-M   'P 1'
#
loop_
_entity.id
_entity.type
_entity.pdbx_description
1 polymer ?
#
loop_
_entity_poly.entity_id
_entity_poly.type
_entity_poly.pdbx_seq_one_letter_code
_entity_poly.pdbx_strand_id
1 'polypeptide(L)'
;MMTDGRGGFLANYPFADLSMLGWRFVCFAPPETPPGVGIGTRRALFVDDDNRTMTFDVDRHGRMHDHATYAAGGDIIMIADSPHAALLLAASPLTAHPNALLEIRGVTESQI
;
A
#
# COMPACT_ATOMS: atom_id res chain seq x y z
N MET A 1 20.92 -10.99 19.25
CA MET A 1 20.68 -10.05 18.14
C MET A 1 19.33 -10.39 17.56
N MET A 2 18.27 -9.72 17.98
CA MET A 2 16.97 -9.83 17.32
C MET A 2 17.08 -8.97 16.07
N THR A 3 17.08 -9.58 14.89
CA THR A 3 16.82 -8.83 13.65
C THR A 3 15.42 -8.28 13.78
N ASP A 4 15.30 -6.99 14.09
CA ASP A 4 14.03 -6.28 13.97
C ASP A 4 13.44 -6.65 12.61
N GLY A 5 12.24 -7.22 12.58
CA GLY A 5 11.55 -7.69 11.37
C GLY A 5 11.24 -6.60 10.33
N ARG A 6 11.89 -5.43 10.44
CA ARG A 6 11.90 -4.30 9.51
C ARG A 6 12.77 -4.55 8.27
N GLY A 7 13.85 -5.33 8.39
CA GLY A 7 14.83 -5.46 7.30
C GLY A 7 14.41 -6.37 6.13
N GLY A 8 13.54 -7.35 6.38
CA GLY A 8 13.19 -8.35 5.36
C GLY A 8 12.00 -7.99 4.48
N PHE A 9 11.00 -7.28 5.01
CA PHE A 9 9.74 -7.11 4.30
C PHE A 9 9.87 -6.23 3.05
N LEU A 10 10.75 -5.22 3.06
CA LEU A 10 11.01 -4.38 1.89
C LEU A 10 11.59 -5.17 0.70
N ALA A 11 12.16 -6.35 0.94
CA ALA A 11 12.61 -7.24 -0.12
C ALA A 11 11.48 -8.12 -0.69
N ASN A 12 10.31 -8.13 -0.07
CA ASN A 12 9.15 -8.89 -0.55
C ASN A 12 8.40 -8.09 -1.63
N TYR A 13 7.77 -8.81 -2.54
CA TYR A 13 6.77 -8.24 -3.44
C TYR A 13 5.51 -7.82 -2.64
N PRO A 14 4.95 -6.61 -2.84
CA PRO A 14 5.29 -5.60 -3.87
C PRO A 14 6.29 -4.51 -3.45
N PHE A 15 6.82 -4.54 -2.22
CA PHE A 15 7.53 -3.40 -1.61
C PHE A 15 8.89 -3.07 -2.25
N ALA A 16 9.59 -4.08 -2.78
CA ALA A 16 10.84 -3.86 -3.50
C ALA A 16 10.58 -3.05 -4.78
N ASP A 17 9.59 -3.47 -5.58
CA ASP A 17 9.18 -2.82 -6.82
C ASP A 17 8.61 -1.42 -6.55
N LEU A 18 7.84 -1.28 -5.46
CA LEU A 18 7.31 -0.01 -5.01
C LEU A 18 8.45 0.99 -4.71
N SER A 19 9.52 0.52 -4.07
CA SER A 19 10.72 1.33 -3.81
C SER A 19 11.44 1.73 -5.11
N MET A 20 11.47 0.86 -6.11
CA MET A 20 12.01 1.18 -7.45
C MET A 20 11.18 2.23 -8.19
N LEU A 21 9.88 2.35 -7.88
CA LEU A 21 8.99 3.39 -8.39
C LEU A 21 9.13 4.74 -7.65
N GLY A 22 10.08 4.85 -6.71
CA GLY A 22 10.33 6.11 -5.98
C GLY A 22 9.51 6.29 -4.70
N TRP A 23 8.74 5.27 -4.30
CA TRP A 23 7.99 5.31 -3.05
C TRP A 23 8.90 4.97 -1.87
N ARG A 24 8.78 5.74 -0.79
CA ARG A 24 9.60 5.60 0.41
C ARG A 24 8.75 5.09 1.56
N PHE A 25 9.23 4.05 2.22
CA PHE A 25 8.62 3.58 3.46
C PHE A 25 8.76 4.63 4.56
N VAL A 26 7.66 4.90 5.26
CA VAL A 26 7.59 5.89 6.34
C VAL A 26 7.57 5.18 7.69
N CYS A 27 6.54 4.38 7.94
CA CYS A 27 6.34 3.74 9.24
C CYS A 27 5.36 2.57 9.14
N PHE A 28 5.32 1.79 10.23
CA PHE A 28 4.17 0.92 10.50
C PHE A 28 3.16 1.67 11.35
N ALA A 29 1.88 1.60 10.97
CA ALA A 29 0.74 2.00 11.78
C ALA A 29 0.06 0.76 12.41
N PRO A 30 -0.60 0.92 13.57
CA PRO A 30 -1.51 -0.11 14.09
C PRO A 30 -2.59 -0.46 13.07
N PRO A 31 -3.11 -1.71 13.06
CA PRO A 31 -4.29 -2.03 12.28
C PRO A 31 -5.49 -1.18 12.74
N GLU A 32 -6.38 -0.82 11.81
CA GLU A 32 -7.60 -0.04 12.12
C GLU A 32 -8.64 -0.84 12.92
N THR A 33 -8.62 -2.17 12.81
CA THR A 33 -9.58 -3.03 13.53
C THR A 33 -9.10 -3.38 14.95
N PRO A 34 -10.04 -3.50 15.91
CA PRO A 34 -9.71 -3.84 17.28
C PRO A 34 -8.99 -5.20 17.38
N PRO A 35 -8.15 -5.38 18.43
CA PRO A 35 -7.36 -6.59 18.61
C PRO A 35 -8.29 -7.82 18.65
N GLY A 36 -8.21 -8.68 17.62
CA GLY A 36 -8.99 -9.90 17.53
C GLY A 36 -9.40 -10.34 16.13
N VAL A 37 -9.43 -9.43 15.15
CA VAL A 37 -9.88 -9.75 13.77
C VAL A 37 -8.73 -10.17 12.84
N GLY A 38 -7.48 -9.88 13.19
CA GLY A 38 -6.30 -10.33 12.46
C GLY A 38 -5.06 -10.30 13.34
N ILE A 39 -4.73 -11.43 13.98
CA ILE A 39 -3.50 -11.53 14.77
C ILE A 39 -2.30 -11.47 13.82
N GLY A 40 -1.64 -10.31 13.76
CA GLY A 40 -0.37 -10.14 13.05
C GLY A 40 -0.39 -9.23 11.83
N THR A 41 -1.50 -8.56 11.53
CA THR A 41 -1.55 -7.54 10.47
C THR A 41 -1.08 -6.18 10.98
N ARG A 42 -0.18 -5.53 10.23
CA ARG A 42 0.31 -4.17 10.46
C ARG A 42 0.09 -3.35 9.21
N ARG A 43 -0.09 -2.04 9.33
CA ARG A 43 -0.18 -1.17 8.16
C ARG A 43 1.16 -0.58 7.81
N ALA A 44 1.68 -0.82 6.61
CA ALA A 44 2.91 -0.20 6.13
C ALA A 44 2.56 1.03 5.29
N LEU A 45 3.02 2.20 5.72
CA LEU A 45 2.81 3.46 5.02
C LEU A 45 4.00 3.78 4.12
N PHE A 46 3.71 4.15 2.88
CA PHE A 46 4.64 4.64 1.89
C PHE A 46 4.20 6.00 1.37
N VAL A 47 5.18 6.83 1.00
CA VAL A 47 4.98 8.14 0.38
C VAL A 47 5.92 8.33 -0.79
N ASP A 48 5.46 8.93 -1.89
CA ASP A 48 6.34 9.32 -2.99
C ASP A 48 6.71 10.82 -2.93
N ASP A 49 7.44 11.31 -3.93
CA ASP A 49 7.90 12.71 -3.98
C ASP A 49 6.75 13.70 -4.27
N ASP A 50 5.62 13.22 -4.81
CA ASP A 50 4.41 14.00 -5.08
C ASP A 50 3.43 14.02 -3.88
N ASN A 51 3.86 13.54 -2.71
CA ASN A 51 3.03 13.36 -1.50
C ASN A 51 1.83 12.44 -1.71
N ARG A 52 1.85 11.54 -2.70
CA ARG A 52 0.88 10.44 -2.77
C ARG A 52 1.22 9.45 -1.67
N THR A 53 0.19 8.87 -1.07
CA THR A 53 0.36 7.91 0.03
C THR A 53 -0.18 6.56 -0.37
N MET A 54 0.49 5.52 0.10
CA MET A 54 0.06 4.15 -0.08
C MET A 54 0.18 3.39 1.23
N THR A 55 -0.91 2.80 1.67
CA THR A 55 -0.97 2.04 2.91
C THR A 55 -1.28 0.59 2.59
N PHE A 56 -0.41 -0.33 3.01
CA PHE A 56 -0.59 -1.77 2.79
C PHE A 56 -0.93 -2.47 4.10
N ASP A 57 -1.93 -3.35 4.09
CA ASP A 57 -2.07 -4.34 5.15
C ASP A 57 -1.01 -5.42 4.97
N VAL A 58 -0.11 -5.57 5.94
CA VAL A 58 1.05 -6.45 5.89
C VAL A 58 0.92 -7.53 6.96
N ASP A 59 1.01 -8.80 6.55
CA ASP A 59 0.96 -9.95 7.45
C ASP A 59 2.26 -10.12 8.27
N ARG A 60 2.25 -11.09 9.17
CA ARG A 60 3.42 -11.45 10.00
C ARG A 60 4.65 -11.91 9.19
N HIS A 61 4.47 -12.29 7.93
CA HIS A 61 5.53 -12.71 7.02
C HIS A 61 6.08 -11.55 6.17
N GLY A 62 5.54 -10.34 6.36
CA GLY A 62 5.95 -9.17 5.59
C GLY A 62 5.39 -9.16 4.18
N ARG A 63 4.25 -9.83 3.93
CA ARG A 63 3.56 -9.83 2.64
C ARG A 63 2.30 -9.00 2.73
N MET A 64 1.85 -8.44 1.61
CA MET A 64 0.52 -7.86 1.53
C MET A 64 -0.52 -8.93 1.86
N HIS A 65 -1.40 -8.63 2.82
CA HIS A 65 -2.37 -9.57 3.37
C HIS A 65 -3.72 -9.49 2.67
N ASP A 66 -4.26 -8.28 2.54
CA ASP A 66 -5.63 -8.05 2.10
C ASP A 66 -5.66 -7.01 0.97
N HIS A 67 -5.55 -5.73 1.31
CA HIS A 67 -5.60 -4.65 0.33
C HIS A 67 -4.52 -3.59 0.56
N ALA A 68 -4.37 -2.71 -0.43
CA ALA A 68 -3.59 -1.49 -0.34
C ALA A 68 -4.49 -0.29 -0.63
N THR A 69 -4.40 0.74 0.20
CA THR A 69 -5.08 2.02 -0.01
C THR A 69 -4.12 3.00 -0.66
N TYR A 70 -4.52 3.57 -1.78
CA TYR A 70 -3.82 4.64 -2.48
C TYR A 70 -4.56 5.96 -2.28
N ALA A 71 -3.85 7.01 -1.88
CA ALA A 71 -4.40 8.35 -1.84
C ALA A 71 -3.52 9.35 -2.61
N ALA A 72 -4.13 10.09 -3.55
CA ALA A 72 -3.48 11.14 -4.31
C ALA A 72 -4.24 12.46 -4.19
N GLY A 73 -3.50 13.55 -3.93
CA GLY A 73 -4.07 14.90 -3.86
C GLY A 73 -5.07 15.11 -2.72
N GLY A 74 -5.04 14.28 -1.67
CA GLY A 74 -5.91 14.40 -0.49
C GLY A 74 -7.33 13.84 -0.66
N ASP A 75 -7.81 13.72 -1.91
CA ASP A 75 -9.23 13.41 -2.18
C ASP A 75 -9.47 12.07 -2.88
N ILE A 76 -8.53 11.61 -3.71
CA ILE A 76 -8.73 10.39 -4.50
C ILE A 76 -8.29 9.19 -3.66
N ILE A 77 -9.24 8.39 -3.19
CA ILE A 77 -8.96 7.15 -2.43
C ILE A 77 -9.34 5.93 -3.27
N MET A 78 -8.31 5.16 -3.64
CA MET A 78 -8.46 3.89 -4.35
C MET A 78 -8.02 2.73 -3.47
N ILE A 79 -8.65 1.58 -3.64
CA ILE A 79 -8.33 0.32 -2.98
C ILE A 79 -7.85 -0.66 -4.04
N ALA A 80 -6.65 -1.20 -3.86
CA ALA A 80 -6.14 -2.32 -4.65
C ALA A 80 -6.26 -3.64 -3.86
N ASP A 81 -6.91 -4.63 -4.44
CA ASP A 81 -7.13 -5.97 -3.87
C ASP A 81 -5.91 -6.91 -3.98
N SER A 82 -4.86 -6.46 -4.65
CA SER A 82 -3.70 -7.28 -4.97
C SER A 82 -2.43 -6.45 -5.08
N PRO A 83 -1.26 -7.07 -4.80
CA PRO A 83 0.04 -6.41 -4.97
C PRO A 83 0.27 -5.85 -6.38
N HIS A 84 -0.26 -6.54 -7.40
CA HIS A 84 -0.11 -6.13 -8.79
C HIS A 84 -0.94 -4.87 -9.08
N ALA A 85 -2.20 -4.85 -8.67
CA ALA A 85 -3.05 -3.67 -8.78
C ALA A 85 -2.45 -2.47 -8.03
N ALA A 86 -1.87 -2.71 -6.85
CA ALA A 86 -1.19 -1.68 -6.08
C ALA A 86 0.02 -1.08 -6.84
N LEU A 87 0.85 -1.90 -7.47
CA LEU A 87 1.97 -1.38 -8.26
C LEU A 87 1.51 -0.60 -9.51
N LEU A 88 0.41 -1.01 -10.14
CA LEU A 88 -0.16 -0.26 -11.26
C LEU A 88 -0.69 1.11 -10.81
N LEU A 89 -1.34 1.20 -9.64
CA LEU A 89 -1.71 2.49 -9.03
C LEU A 89 -0.47 3.34 -8.72
N ALA A 90 0.55 2.74 -8.11
CA ALA A 90 1.79 3.42 -7.74
C ALA A 90 2.53 4.00 -8.95
N ALA A 91 2.51 3.28 -10.09
CA ALA A 91 3.13 3.69 -11.35
C ALA A 91 2.24 4.64 -12.18
N SER A 92 0.98 4.84 -11.80
CA SER A 92 0.07 5.70 -12.55
C SER A 92 0.53 7.16 -12.50
N PRO A 93 0.37 7.95 -13.58
CA PRO A 93 0.70 9.36 -13.58
C PRO A 93 -0.09 10.12 -12.51
N LEU A 94 0.50 11.16 -11.90
CA LEU A 94 -0.21 12.05 -10.97
C LEU A 94 -1.47 12.69 -11.60
N THR A 95 -1.44 12.91 -12.92
CA THR A 95 -2.55 13.49 -13.69
C THR A 95 -3.60 12.46 -14.12
N ALA A 96 -3.48 11.20 -13.70
CA ALA A 96 -4.44 10.17 -14.04
C ALA A 96 -5.82 10.50 -13.47
N HIS A 97 -6.83 10.49 -14.33
CA HIS A 97 -8.21 10.70 -13.90
C HIS A 97 -8.71 9.48 -13.10
N PRO A 98 -9.51 9.64 -12.03
CA PRO A 98 -10.05 8.54 -11.23
C PRO A 98 -10.63 7.39 -12.05
N ASN A 99 -11.46 7.70 -13.06
CA ASN A 99 -12.03 6.67 -13.96
C ASN A 99 -10.97 5.80 -14.66
N ALA A 100 -9.82 6.36 -15.05
CA ALA A 100 -8.75 5.59 -15.67
C ALA A 100 -8.05 4.67 -14.65
N LEU A 101 -7.95 5.09 -13.38
CA LEU A 101 -7.45 4.25 -12.31
C LEU A 101 -8.40 3.08 -12.01
N LEU A 102 -9.71 3.28 -12.16
CA LEU A 102 -10.73 2.23 -11.99
C LEU A 102 -10.74 1.19 -13.13
N GLU A 103 -10.13 1.49 -14.28
CA GLU A 103 -9.94 0.50 -15.34
C GLU A 103 -8.84 -0.53 -14.98
N ILE A 104 -8.02 -0.25 -13.97
CA ILE A 104 -7.02 -1.19 -13.47
C ILE A 104 -7.76 -2.34 -12.78
N ARG A 105 -7.56 -3.56 -13.29
CA ARG A 105 -8.15 -4.75 -12.70
C ARG A 105 -7.70 -4.91 -11.24
N GLY A 106 -8.66 -5.09 -10.34
CA GLY A 106 -8.41 -5.22 -8.90
C GLY A 106 -8.37 -3.89 -8.16
N VAL A 107 -8.75 -2.78 -8.81
CA VAL A 107 -8.91 -1.47 -8.19
C VAL A 107 -10.38 -1.12 -8.03
N THR A 108 -10.76 -0.60 -6.87
CA THR A 108 -12.08 -0.02 -6.61
C THR A 108 -11.94 1.32 -5.91
N GLU A 109 -12.95 2.18 -6.02
CA GLU A 109 -13.03 3.41 -5.23
C GLU A 109 -13.44 3.07 -3.79
N SER A 110 -12.88 3.77 -2.81
CA SER A 110 -13.36 3.70 -1.43
C SER A 110 -14.59 4.59 -1.28
N GLN A 111 -15.76 4.03 -0.98
CA GLN A 111 -16.89 4.83 -0.53
C GLN A 111 -16.64 5.24 0.93
N ILE A 112 -16.34 6.51 1.15
CA ILE A 112 -16.31 7.12 2.49
C ILE A 112 -17.74 7.42 2.93
#